data_AF-A0A382PRZ1-F1
#
_entry.id   AF-A0A382PRZ1-F1
#
_cell.length_a   1.000
_cell.length_b   1.000
_cell.length_c   1.000
_cell.angle_alpha   90.00
_cell.angle_beta   90.00
_cell.angle_gamma   90.00
#
_symmetry.space_group_name_H-M   'P 1'
#
loop_
_entity.id
_entity.type
_entity.pdbx_description
1 polymer ?
#
loop_
_entity_poly.entity_id
_entity_poly.type
_entity_poly.pdbx_seq_one_letter_code
_entity_poly.pdbx_strand_id
1 'polypeptide(L)'
;MKRSSQIIALFFLFCTLTINGQNGPVTIAGQHYYTLNNSYSLPQAKLECKAIAARNSITAYLLIHQPEAIIGEEEVNCIYENLSVIDVIEEQIAENELFMKILTTTDTQTINSCTN
;
A
#
# COMPACT_ATOMS: atom_id res chain seq x y z
N MET A 1 -32.83 -36.48 -9.05
CA MET A 1 -32.96 -35.00 -9.14
C MET A 1 -32.49 -34.23 -7.90
N LYS A 2 -32.70 -34.67 -6.64
CA LYS A 2 -32.26 -33.93 -5.44
C LYS A 2 -30.73 -33.75 -5.27
N ARG A 3 -29.91 -34.77 -5.59
CA ARG A 3 -28.45 -34.70 -5.46
C ARG A 3 -27.79 -33.72 -6.43
N SER A 4 -28.28 -33.64 -7.66
CA SER A 4 -27.79 -32.72 -8.69
C SER A 4 -28.01 -31.25 -8.30
N SER A 5 -29.14 -30.95 -7.65
CA SER A 5 -29.44 -29.59 -7.18
C SER A 5 -28.53 -29.12 -6.04
N GLN A 6 -28.08 -30.03 -5.17
CA GLN A 6 -27.16 -29.70 -4.07
C GLN A 6 -25.75 -29.42 -4.58
N ILE A 7 -25.28 -30.18 -5.57
CA ILE A 7 -23.96 -29.96 -6.19
C ILE A 7 -23.92 -28.60 -6.90
N ILE A 8 -24.99 -28.24 -7.62
CA ILE A 8 -25.11 -26.95 -8.29
C ILE A 8 -25.10 -25.80 -7.27
N ALA A 9 -25.85 -25.92 -6.17
CA ALA A 9 -25.84 -24.92 -5.11
C ALA A 9 -24.45 -24.78 -4.44
N LEU A 10 -23.74 -25.88 -4.22
CA LEU A 10 -22.37 -25.86 -3.67
C LEU A 10 -21.39 -25.18 -4.62
N PHE A 11 -21.53 -25.43 -5.93
CA PHE A 11 -20.71 -24.83 -6.97
C PHE A 11 -20.93 -23.33 -7.07
N PHE A 12 -22.20 -22.87 -7.03
CA PHE A 12 -22.51 -21.44 -6.99
C PHE A 12 -22.02 -20.76 -5.72
N LEU A 13 -22.12 -21.42 -4.56
CA LEU A 13 -21.55 -20.92 -3.30
C LEU A 13 -20.03 -20.74 -3.42
N PHE A 14 -19.33 -21.73 -3.97
CA PHE A 14 -17.88 -21.65 -4.21
C PHE A 14 -17.52 -20.52 -5.19
N CYS A 15 -18.27 -20.39 -6.29
CA CYS A 15 -18.07 -19.29 -7.25
C CYS A 15 -18.26 -17.91 -6.60
N THR A 16 -19.31 -17.73 -5.79
CA THR A 16 -19.54 -16.45 -5.09
C THR A 16 -18.43 -16.10 -4.10
N LEU A 17 -17.83 -17.11 -3.44
CA LEU A 17 -16.69 -16.91 -2.54
C LEU A 17 -15.41 -16.55 -3.30
N THR A 18 -15.19 -17.13 -4.49
CA THR A 18 -14.00 -16.84 -5.31
C THR A 18 -14.05 -15.49 -6.03
N ILE A 19 -15.25 -15.00 -6.39
CA ILE A 19 -15.39 -13.75 -7.16
C ILE A 19 -15.24 -12.51 -6.26
N ASN A 20 -15.66 -12.62 -4.98
CA ASN A 20 -15.62 -11.50 -4.02
C ASN A 20 -14.30 -11.40 -3.21
N GLY A 21 -13.36 -12.32 -3.43
CA GLY A 21 -12.16 -12.46 -2.62
C GLY A 21 -10.87 -12.39 -3.43
N GLN A 22 -10.69 -11.36 -4.28
CA GLN A 22 -9.36 -11.06 -4.80
C GLN A 22 -8.48 -10.51 -3.67
N ASN A 23 -8.04 -11.40 -2.79
CA ASN A 23 -7.03 -11.19 -1.76
C ASN A 23 -5.63 -11.24 -2.41
N GLY A 24 -5.43 -10.39 -3.41
CA GLY A 24 -4.17 -10.30 -4.14
C GLY A 24 -3.21 -9.34 -3.46
N PRO A 25 -1.90 -9.54 -3.62
CA PRO A 25 -0.94 -8.51 -3.27
C PRO A 25 -1.18 -7.27 -4.13
N VAL A 26 -1.11 -6.10 -3.51
CA VAL A 26 -1.13 -4.79 -4.15
C VAL A 26 0.25 -4.19 -3.98
N THR A 27 0.94 -3.96 -5.09
CA THR A 27 2.22 -3.25 -5.10
C THR A 27 2.00 -1.82 -5.55
N ILE A 28 2.49 -0.86 -4.76
CA ILE A 28 2.24 0.57 -4.92
C ILE A 28 3.59 1.29 -5.01
N ALA A 29 3.73 2.17 -5.99
CA ALA A 29 4.93 2.98 -6.13
C ALA A 29 4.81 4.30 -5.37
N GLY A 30 5.89 4.69 -4.69
CA GLY A 30 6.00 5.96 -3.99
C GLY A 30 7.33 6.63 -4.25
N GLN A 31 7.36 7.95 -4.06
CA GLN A 31 8.61 8.70 -4.11
C GLN A 31 8.58 9.93 -3.20
N HIS A 32 9.76 10.36 -2.78
CA HIS A 32 9.92 11.58 -1.99
C HIS A 32 11.32 12.19 -2.17
N TYR A 33 11.38 13.51 -2.08
CA TYR A 33 12.62 14.29 -1.96
C TYR A 33 12.73 14.79 -0.53
N TYR A 34 13.82 14.44 0.13
CA TYR A 34 14.13 14.82 1.49
C TYR A 34 15.33 15.76 1.52
N THR A 35 15.15 16.94 2.12
CA THR A 35 16.25 17.90 2.28
C THR A 35 17.20 17.45 3.38
N LEU A 36 18.44 17.18 3.02
CA LEU A 36 19.55 16.88 3.94
C LEU A 36 19.98 18.17 4.63
N ASN A 37 19.40 18.42 5.79
CA ASN A 37 19.89 19.40 6.74
C ASN A 37 20.73 18.69 7.81
N ASN A 38 21.60 19.43 8.51
CA ASN A 38 22.44 18.87 9.59
C ASN A 38 21.64 18.37 10.81
N SER A 39 20.30 18.28 10.72
CA SER A 39 19.42 17.80 11.80
C SER A 39 19.45 16.27 11.95
N TYR A 40 19.69 15.54 10.86
CA TYR A 40 19.76 14.08 10.87
C TYR A 40 21.06 13.56 10.27
N SER A 41 21.55 12.43 10.80
CA SER A 41 22.58 11.67 10.12
C SER A 41 22.05 11.11 8.80
N LEU A 42 22.92 10.88 7.81
CA LEU A 42 22.49 10.33 6.51
C LEU A 42 21.67 9.02 6.66
N PRO A 43 22.03 8.05 7.52
CA PRO A 43 21.19 6.86 7.74
C PRO A 43 19.79 7.18 8.27
N GLN A 44 19.65 8.17 9.17
CA GLN A 44 18.34 8.59 9.67
C GLN A 44 17.52 9.30 8.60
N ALA A 45 18.16 10.18 7.81
CA ALA A 45 17.51 10.84 6.68
C ALA A 45 17.00 9.82 5.64
N LYS A 46 17.76 8.74 5.41
CA LYS A 46 17.33 7.63 4.55
C LYS A 46 16.09 6.91 5.08
N LEU A 47 16.04 6.62 6.38
CA LEU A 47 14.87 6.00 7.00
C LEU A 47 13.65 6.91 6.90
N GLU A 48 13.83 8.20 7.18
CA GLU A 48 12.75 9.19 7.12
C GLU A 48 12.22 9.38 5.70
N CYS A 49 13.11 9.55 4.72
CA CYS A 49 12.75 9.67 3.31
C CYS A 49 11.99 8.44 2.82
N LYS A 50 12.46 7.23 3.19
CA LYS A 50 11.78 5.97 2.86
C LYS A 50 10.38 5.88 3.49
N ALA A 51 10.24 6.25 4.76
CA ALA A 51 8.96 6.22 5.46
C ALA A 51 7.95 7.21 4.83
N ILE A 52 8.39 8.42 4.50
CA ILE A 52 7.55 9.42 3.83
C ILE A 52 7.17 8.95 2.41
N ALA A 53 8.11 8.43 1.64
CA ALA A 53 7.83 7.88 0.31
C ALA A 53 6.78 6.75 0.36
N ALA A 54 6.82 5.91 1.40
CA ALA A 54 5.83 4.86 1.64
C ALA A 54 4.45 5.40 1.99
N ARG A 55 4.35 6.36 2.91
CA ARG A 55 3.07 7.02 3.20
C ARG A 55 2.50 7.71 1.95
N ASN A 56 3.34 8.42 1.19
CA ASN A 56 2.94 9.05 -0.07
C ASN A 56 2.42 8.02 -1.09
N SER A 57 3.03 6.83 -1.16
CA SER A 57 2.55 5.75 -2.04
C SER A 57 1.12 5.35 -1.70
N ILE A 58 0.83 5.17 -0.40
CA ILE A 58 -0.48 4.77 0.11
C ILE A 58 -1.49 5.88 -0.16
N THR A 59 -1.17 7.13 0.20
CA THR A 59 -2.04 8.28 -0.05
C THR A 59 -2.39 8.40 -1.53
N ALA A 60 -1.40 8.29 -2.43
CA ALA A 60 -1.63 8.36 -3.86
C ALA A 60 -2.53 7.22 -4.35
N TYR A 61 -2.30 5.99 -3.87
CA TYR A 61 -3.15 4.85 -4.21
C TYR A 61 -4.60 5.07 -3.78
N LEU A 62 -4.82 5.53 -2.54
CA LEU A 62 -6.17 5.79 -2.03
C LEU A 62 -6.87 6.88 -2.84
N LEU A 63 -6.18 7.98 -3.15
CA LEU A 63 -6.74 9.07 -3.97
C LEU A 63 -7.06 8.64 -5.41
N ILE A 64 -6.30 7.71 -5.99
CA ILE A 64 -6.60 7.17 -7.33
C ILE A 64 -7.89 6.33 -7.31
N HIS A 65 -8.09 5.53 -6.26
CA HIS A 65 -9.23 4.62 -6.16
C HIS A 65 -10.48 5.27 -5.54
N GLN A 66 -10.30 6.35 -4.78
CA GLN A 66 -11.35 7.11 -4.11
C GLN A 66 -11.07 8.62 -4.22
N PRO A 67 -11.22 9.22 -5.43
CA PRO A 67 -10.80 10.60 -5.67
C PRO A 67 -11.50 11.68 -4.84
N GLU A 68 -12.69 11.37 -4.34
CA GLU A 68 -13.51 12.29 -3.53
C GLU A 68 -13.35 12.05 -2.02
N ALA A 69 -12.59 11.04 -1.59
CA ALA A 69 -12.41 10.72 -0.19
C ALA A 69 -11.42 11.70 0.47
N ILE A 70 -11.74 12.12 1.69
CA ILE A 70 -10.80 12.80 2.57
C ILE A 70 -9.94 11.71 3.21
N ILE A 71 -8.70 11.58 2.76
CA ILE A 71 -7.76 10.59 3.30
C ILE A 71 -7.16 11.14 4.59
N GLY A 72 -7.49 10.54 5.73
CA GLY A 72 -6.91 10.88 7.01
C GLY A 72 -5.53 10.25 7.23
N GLU A 73 -4.85 10.72 8.28
CA GLU A 73 -3.55 10.19 8.67
C GLU A 73 -3.66 8.79 9.30
N GLU A 74 -4.80 8.49 9.94
CA GLU A 74 -5.06 7.20 10.60
C GLU A 74 -5.13 6.05 9.58
N GLU A 75 -5.86 6.23 8.47
CA GLU A 75 -5.99 5.23 7.42
C GLU A 75 -4.63 4.95 6.75
N VAL A 76 -3.86 6.01 6.48
CA VAL A 76 -2.51 5.90 5.89
C VAL A 76 -1.56 5.17 6.83
N ASN A 77 -1.57 5.51 8.12
CA ASN A 77 -0.71 4.86 9.11
C ASN A 77 -1.11 3.40 9.34
N CYS A 78 -2.41 3.09 9.37
CA CYS A 78 -2.91 1.72 9.46
C CYS A 78 -2.38 0.83 8.32
N ILE A 79 -2.45 1.31 7.07
CA ILE A 79 -1.92 0.57 5.92
C ILE A 79 -0.39 0.48 6.00
N TYR A 80 0.29 1.58 6.37
CA TYR A 80 1.75 1.64 6.46
C TYR A 80 2.32 0.61 7.45
N GLU A 81 1.70 0.47 8.62
CA GLU A 81 2.11 -0.51 9.63
C GLU A 81 1.89 -1.97 9.20
N ASN A 82 1.01 -2.19 8.22
CA ASN A 82 0.68 -3.51 7.67
C ASN A 82 1.24 -3.72 6.24
N LEU A 83 2.26 -2.97 5.84
CA LEU A 83 3.02 -3.25 4.63
C LEU A 83 3.85 -4.53 4.81
N SER A 84 3.77 -5.45 3.85
CA SER A 84 4.58 -6.67 3.85
C SER A 84 5.99 -6.43 3.29
N VAL A 85 6.13 -5.47 2.37
CA VAL A 85 7.41 -5.13 1.72
C VAL A 85 7.52 -3.62 1.52
N ILE A 86 8.72 -3.07 1.74
CA ILE A 86 9.10 -1.70 1.35
C ILE A 86 10.49 -1.74 0.72
N ASP A 87 10.54 -1.79 -0.61
CA ASP A 87 11.78 -1.88 -1.38
C ASP A 87 12.17 -0.53 -1.97
N VAL A 88 13.45 -0.16 -1.84
CA VAL A 88 14.01 1.02 -2.49
C VAL A 88 14.47 0.60 -3.88
N ILE A 89 13.84 1.16 -4.91
CA ILE A 89 14.16 0.85 -6.32
C ILE A 89 15.01 1.95 -6.98
N GLU A 90 15.04 3.13 -6.38
CA GLU A 90 15.90 4.23 -6.80
C GLU A 90 16.29 5.05 -5.58
N GLU A 91 17.58 5.37 -5.46
CA GLU A 91 18.11 6.27 -4.45
C GLU A 91 19.09 7.21 -5.16
N GLN A 92 18.89 8.52 -5.01
CA GLN A 92 19.82 9.52 -5.53
C GLN A 92 20.13 10.52 -4.42
N ILE A 93 21.41 10.86 -4.27
CA ILE A 93 21.85 11.95 -3.40
C ILE A 93 22.53 12.98 -4.29
N ALA A 94 21.98 14.18 -4.33
CA ALA A 94 22.52 15.30 -5.09
C ALA A 94 22.54 16.54 -4.20
N GLU A 95 23.72 17.16 -4.06
CA GLU A 95 23.93 18.33 -3.21
C GLU A 95 23.43 18.11 -1.76
N ASN A 96 22.31 18.74 -1.41
CA ASN A 96 21.65 18.70 -0.11
C ASN A 96 20.26 18.02 -0.19
N GLU A 97 20.03 17.19 -1.20
CA GLU A 97 18.78 16.45 -1.39
C GLU A 97 19.01 14.95 -1.48
N LEU A 98 18.13 14.20 -0.84
CA LEU A 98 17.99 12.76 -0.95
C LEU A 98 16.67 12.45 -1.63
N PHE A 99 16.72 11.85 -2.81
CA PHE A 99 15.57 11.30 -3.49
C PHE A 99 15.48 9.79 -3.26
N MET A 100 14.29 9.30 -2.94
CA MET A 100 13.98 7.88 -2.96
C MET A 100 12.72 7.59 -3.77
N LYS A 101 12.80 6.55 -4.59
CA LYS A 101 11.66 5.88 -5.19
C LYS A 101 11.57 4.46 -4.63
N ILE A 102 10.38 4.06 -4.27
CA ILE A 102 10.14 2.79 -3.60
C ILE A 102 8.98 2.02 -4.22
N LEU A 103 8.92 0.72 -3.92
CA LEU A 103 7.74 -0.12 -4.06
C LEU A 103 7.32 -0.61 -2.68
N THR A 104 6.08 -0.33 -2.31
CA THR A 104 5.42 -0.91 -1.14
C THR A 104 4.52 -2.04 -1.59
N THR A 105 4.40 -3.11 -0.80
CA THR A 105 3.42 -4.17 -1.05
C THR A 105 2.60 -4.42 0.21
N THR A 106 1.30 -4.62 0.02
CA THR A 106 0.34 -5.08 1.04
C THR A 106 -0.70 -5.97 0.34
N ASP A 107 -1.78 -6.33 1.02
CA ASP A 107 -2.92 -7.02 0.41
C ASP A 107 -4.17 -6.14 0.38
N THR A 108 -5.10 -6.48 -0.50
CA THR A 108 -6.37 -5.76 -0.65
C THR A 108 -7.24 -5.81 0.61
N GLN A 109 -7.13 -6.84 1.45
CA GLN A 109 -7.92 -6.96 2.68
C GLN A 109 -7.47 -5.93 3.71
N THR A 110 -6.16 -5.75 3.85
CA THR A 110 -5.53 -4.75 4.71
C THR A 110 -6.00 -3.36 4.33
N ILE A 111 -5.93 -3.01 3.04
CA ILE A 111 -6.41 -1.72 2.53
C ILE A 111 -7.88 -1.53 2.91
N ASN A 112 -8.74 -2.50 2.57
CA ASN A 112 -10.16 -2.42 2.89
C ASN A 112 -10.42 -2.32 4.40
N SER A 113 -9.64 -2.99 5.24
CA SER A 113 -9.84 -2.96 6.70
C SER A 113 -9.44 -1.63 7.33
N CYS A 114 -8.47 -0.92 6.75
CA CYS A 114 -7.99 0.37 7.23
C CYS A 114 -8.82 1.56 6.72
N THR A 115 -9.66 1.35 5.69
CA THR A 115 -10.44 2.42 5.05
C THR A 115 -11.95 2.29 5.22
N ASN A 116 -12.42 1.28 5.97
CA ASN A 116 -13.84 1.01 6.21
C ASN A 116 -14.25 1.32 7.65
#